data_AF-A0A929Y8H8-F1
#
_entry.id   AF-A0A929Y8H8-F1
#
_cell.length_a   1.000
_cell.length_b   1.000
_cell.length_c   1.000
_cell.angle_alpha   90.00
_cell.angle_beta   90.00
_cell.angle_gamma   90.00
#
_symmetry.space_group_name_H-M   'P 1'
#
loop_
_entity.id
_entity.type
_entity.pdbx_description
1 polymer ?
#
loop_
_entity_poly.entity_id
_entity_poly.type
_entity_poly.pdbx_seq_one_letter_code
_entity_poly.pdbx_strand_id
1 'polypeptide(L)'
;ALWTLETVLIHALKLLHPYMPFITEEIYQTLKEAAGATDLEESIMISSWPLYDEGWNFEQDEKAIETIKEAVRGIRNLRAQRNVAPSRKVKVYVVSDKEETLQIFRKAQLFFESLACASLSSCQMNRDGIDEKALSIVTPEATLYIPLEDLVDLAAEKERLKREQERLQKELDRSKKMLSNERFLAKAPESKIAEEKEKQRKYEQTYAQVCERLAQIEK
;
A
#
# COMPACT_ATOMS: atom_id res chain seq x y z
N ALA A 1 -16.24 -22.08 -3.74
CA ALA A 1 -15.98 -20.80 -3.06
C ALA A 1 -17.04 -20.49 -2.00
N LEU A 2 -18.34 -20.47 -2.35
CA LEU A 2 -19.41 -20.14 -1.40
C LEU A 2 -19.48 -21.12 -0.21
N TRP A 3 -19.39 -22.42 -0.47
CA TRP A 3 -19.36 -23.46 0.57
C TRP A 3 -18.27 -23.24 1.62
N THR A 4 -17.05 -22.88 1.21
CA THR A 4 -15.93 -22.62 2.14
C THR A 4 -16.21 -21.39 3.02
N LEU A 5 -16.74 -20.31 2.44
CA LEU A 5 -17.08 -19.09 3.19
C LEU A 5 -18.18 -19.37 4.22
N GLU A 6 -19.20 -20.11 3.83
CA GLU A 6 -20.31 -20.52 4.68
C GLU A 6 -19.82 -21.42 5.83
N THR A 7 -19.07 -22.49 5.50
CA THR A 7 -18.55 -23.45 6.49
C THR A 7 -17.64 -22.78 7.51
N VAL A 8 -16.69 -21.95 7.05
CA VAL A 8 -15.77 -21.23 7.94
C VAL A 8 -16.52 -20.23 8.81
N LEU A 9 -17.48 -19.49 8.25
CA LEU A 9 -18.30 -18.55 9.03
C LEU A 9 -19.10 -19.29 10.12
N ILE A 10 -19.75 -20.41 9.78
CA ILE A 10 -20.51 -21.21 10.76
C ILE A 10 -19.60 -21.70 11.88
N HIS A 11 -18.44 -22.28 11.55
CA HIS A 11 -17.50 -22.77 12.57
C HIS A 11 -16.99 -21.62 13.45
N ALA A 12 -16.67 -20.46 12.86
CA ALA A 12 -16.27 -19.28 13.61
C ALA A 12 -17.38 -18.78 14.56
N LEU A 13 -18.63 -18.75 14.10
CA LEU A 13 -19.78 -18.36 14.93
C LEU A 13 -19.97 -19.34 16.10
N LYS A 14 -19.85 -20.65 15.85
CA LYS A 14 -19.97 -21.69 16.89
C LYS A 14 -18.89 -21.50 17.98
N LEU A 15 -17.64 -21.25 17.57
CA LEU A 15 -16.54 -20.97 18.50
C LEU A 15 -16.75 -19.69 19.31
N LEU A 16 -17.39 -18.69 18.71
CA LEU A 16 -17.60 -17.36 19.29
C LEU A 16 -18.86 -17.25 20.14
N HIS A 17 -19.83 -18.16 19.95
CA HIS A 17 -21.14 -18.14 20.62
C HIS A 17 -21.08 -18.09 22.15
N PRO A 18 -20.18 -18.83 22.85
CA PRO A 18 -20.07 -18.75 24.31
C PRO A 18 -19.76 -17.35 24.84
N TYR A 19 -19.18 -16.48 24.00
CA TYR A 19 -18.81 -15.11 24.37
C TYR A 19 -19.83 -14.08 23.91
N MET A 20 -20.45 -14.29 22.74
CA MET A 20 -21.38 -13.34 22.13
C MET A 20 -22.65 -14.02 21.63
N PRO A 21 -23.51 -14.51 22.54
CA PRO A 21 -24.57 -15.45 22.18
C PRO A 21 -25.65 -14.87 21.26
N PHE A 22 -26.08 -13.63 21.52
CA PHE A 22 -27.19 -13.03 20.77
C PHE A 22 -26.83 -12.71 19.31
N ILE A 23 -25.67 -12.10 19.08
CA ILE A 23 -25.26 -11.72 17.72
C ILE A 23 -24.87 -12.94 16.88
N THR A 24 -24.26 -13.95 17.49
CA THR A 24 -23.87 -15.17 16.78
C THR A 24 -25.09 -16.02 16.42
N GLU A 25 -26.11 -16.08 17.29
CA GLU A 25 -27.40 -16.71 16.97
C GLU A 25 -28.08 -16.00 15.79
N GLU A 26 -28.21 -14.68 15.85
CA GLU A 26 -28.87 -13.90 14.78
C GLU A 26 -28.21 -14.10 13.41
N ILE A 27 -26.87 -14.03 13.36
CA ILE A 27 -26.11 -14.25 12.11
C ILE A 27 -26.29 -15.70 11.63
N TYR A 28 -26.28 -16.67 12.54
CA TYR A 28 -26.45 -18.09 12.20
C TYR A 28 -27.83 -18.38 11.60
N GLN A 29 -28.91 -17.84 12.20
CA GLN A 29 -30.27 -17.97 11.66
C GLN A 29 -30.40 -17.29 10.30
N THR A 30 -29.88 -16.07 10.17
CA THR A 30 -29.89 -15.34 8.89
C THR A 30 -29.17 -16.13 7.80
N LEU A 31 -28.01 -16.73 8.12
CA LEU A 31 -27.26 -17.54 7.18
C LEU A 31 -28.03 -18.79 6.77
N LYS A 32 -28.65 -19.49 7.73
CA LYS A 32 -29.48 -20.68 7.47
C LYS A 32 -30.63 -20.38 6.53
N GLU A 33 -31.36 -19.29 6.77
CA GLU A 33 -32.45 -18.84 5.92
C GLU A 33 -31.94 -18.44 4.52
N ALA A 34 -30.86 -17.67 4.44
CA ALA A 34 -30.32 -17.16 3.18
C ALA A 34 -29.69 -18.25 2.30
N ALA A 35 -29.02 -19.23 2.91
CA ALA A 35 -28.39 -20.35 2.21
C ALA A 35 -29.40 -21.47 1.86
N GLY A 36 -30.62 -21.42 2.41
CA GLY A 36 -31.57 -22.53 2.31
C GLY A 36 -31.02 -23.82 2.91
N ALA A 37 -30.08 -23.71 3.85
CA ALA A 37 -29.33 -24.81 4.39
C ALA A 37 -30.22 -25.61 5.34
N THR A 38 -30.76 -26.72 4.86
CA THR A 38 -31.58 -27.66 5.65
C THR A 38 -30.76 -28.45 6.67
N ASP A 39 -29.45 -28.48 6.48
CA ASP A 39 -28.54 -29.32 7.25
C ASP A 39 -28.07 -28.64 8.55
N LEU A 40 -28.41 -27.35 8.72
CA LEU A 40 -28.08 -26.58 9.92
C LEU A 40 -29.10 -26.79 11.03
N GLU A 41 -28.59 -27.00 12.26
CA GLU A 41 -29.37 -27.19 13.47
C GLU A 41 -30.30 -25.98 13.75
N GLU A 42 -31.33 -26.17 14.58
CA GLU A 42 -32.37 -25.15 14.83
C GLU A 42 -31.83 -23.90 15.52
N SER A 43 -30.82 -24.03 16.39
CA SER A 43 -30.15 -22.92 17.05
C SER A 43 -28.66 -23.21 17.18
N ILE A 44 -27.84 -22.17 17.15
CA ILE A 44 -26.40 -22.33 17.34
C ILE A 44 -26.08 -22.80 18.78
N MET A 45 -26.95 -22.52 19.75
CA MET A 45 -26.79 -22.93 21.15
C MET A 45 -26.82 -24.46 21.33
N ILE A 46 -27.60 -25.16 20.51
CA ILE A 46 -27.71 -26.63 20.53
C ILE A 46 -26.80 -27.29 19.49
N SER A 47 -25.99 -26.49 18.81
CA SER A 47 -25.21 -26.95 17.68
C SER A 47 -23.97 -27.74 18.10
N SER A 48 -23.62 -28.75 17.31
CA SER A 48 -22.43 -29.56 17.58
C SER A 48 -21.16 -28.70 17.50
N TRP A 49 -20.28 -28.83 18.51
CA TRP A 49 -19.03 -28.07 18.59
C TRP A 49 -18.09 -28.46 17.44
N PRO A 50 -17.42 -27.50 16.78
CA PRO A 50 -16.49 -27.81 15.70
C PRO A 50 -15.28 -28.59 16.22
N LEU A 51 -14.98 -29.70 15.56
CA LEU A 51 -13.84 -30.54 15.85
C LEU A 51 -12.78 -30.38 14.76
N TYR A 52 -11.51 -30.56 15.14
CA TYR A 52 -10.41 -30.55 14.20
C TYR A 52 -10.50 -31.77 13.27
N ASP A 53 -10.28 -31.53 11.98
CA ASP A 53 -10.19 -32.55 10.94
C ASP A 53 -8.80 -32.49 10.29
N GLU A 54 -8.04 -33.57 10.40
CA GLU A 54 -6.72 -33.70 9.79
C GLU A 54 -6.80 -33.63 8.25
N GLY A 55 -7.92 -34.06 7.66
CA GLY A 55 -8.17 -33.96 6.22
C GLY A 55 -8.31 -32.51 5.72
N TRP A 56 -8.45 -31.53 6.61
CA TRP A 56 -8.50 -30.10 6.28
C TRP A 56 -7.19 -29.37 6.61
N ASN A 57 -6.12 -30.10 6.91
CA ASN A 57 -4.79 -29.54 7.12
C ASN A 57 -4.01 -29.46 5.81
N PHE A 58 -3.94 -28.27 5.22
CA PHE A 58 -3.31 -28.02 3.92
C PHE A 58 -2.03 -27.18 4.04
N GLU A 59 -0.97 -27.76 4.60
CA GLU A 59 0.30 -27.05 4.88
C GLU A 59 0.93 -26.39 3.63
N GLN A 60 0.87 -27.06 2.48
CA GLN A 60 1.40 -26.51 1.22
C GLN A 60 0.61 -25.28 0.75
N ASP A 61 -0.71 -25.31 0.88
CA ASP A 61 -1.58 -24.19 0.52
C ASP A 61 -1.42 -23.02 1.50
N GLU A 62 -1.24 -23.31 2.80
CA GLU A 62 -0.91 -22.30 3.81
C GLU A 62 0.38 -21.56 3.44
N LYS A 63 1.45 -22.30 3.11
CA LYS A 63 2.72 -21.72 2.67
C LYS A 63 2.56 -20.88 1.40
N ALA A 64 1.77 -21.36 0.44
CA ALA A 64 1.50 -20.63 -0.79
C ALA A 64 0.76 -19.31 -0.53
N ILE A 65 -0.25 -19.31 0.35
CA ILE A 65 -0.99 -18.10 0.72
C ILE A 65 -0.10 -17.13 1.50
N GLU A 66 0.74 -17.59 2.42
CA GLU A 66 1.64 -16.70 3.16
C GLU A 66 2.66 -16.04 2.24
N THR A 67 3.21 -16.78 1.27
CA THR A 67 4.10 -16.23 0.23
C THR A 67 3.45 -15.06 -0.51
N ILE A 68 2.18 -15.21 -0.91
CA ILE A 68 1.45 -14.13 -1.58
C ILE A 68 1.12 -12.97 -0.61
N LYS A 69 0.75 -13.25 0.64
CA LYS A 69 0.49 -12.22 1.66
C LYS A 69 1.71 -11.33 1.89
N GLU A 70 2.89 -11.93 2.00
CA GLU A 70 4.15 -11.18 2.16
C GLU A 70 4.44 -10.30 0.95
N ALA A 71 4.27 -10.84 -0.26
CA ALA A 71 4.44 -10.09 -1.50
C ALA A 71 3.50 -8.88 -1.56
N VAL A 72 2.20 -9.09 -1.32
CA VAL A 72 1.19 -8.01 -1.29
C VAL A 72 1.52 -6.96 -0.22
N ARG A 73 1.93 -7.40 0.97
CA ARG A 73 2.32 -6.50 2.07
C ARG A 73 3.52 -5.64 1.67
N GLY A 74 4.54 -6.25 1.07
CA GLY A 74 5.72 -5.56 0.56
C GLY A 74 5.37 -4.49 -0.48
N ILE A 75 4.49 -4.82 -1.44
CA ILE A 75 4.03 -3.87 -2.46
C ILE A 75 3.28 -2.70 -1.83
N ARG A 76 2.32 -2.99 -0.94
CA ARG A 76 1.54 -1.94 -0.27
C ARG A 76 2.42 -1.03 0.59
N ASN A 77 3.43 -1.58 1.27
CA ASN A 77 4.39 -0.80 2.04
C ASN A 77 5.24 0.11 1.15
N LEU A 78 5.76 -0.40 0.03
CA LEU A 78 6.54 0.40 -0.91
C LEU A 78 5.72 1.56 -1.46
N ARG A 79 4.45 1.31 -1.79
CA ARG A 79 3.52 2.34 -2.27
C ARG A 79 3.26 3.41 -1.23
N ALA A 80 3.04 3.02 0.03
CA ALA A 80 2.87 3.96 1.13
C ALA A 80 4.12 4.84 1.33
N GLN A 81 5.33 4.25 1.28
CA GLN A 81 6.58 5.00 1.39
C GLN A 81 6.80 6.01 0.24
N ARG A 82 6.26 5.72 -0.94
CA ARG A 82 6.37 6.56 -2.15
C ARG A 82 5.14 7.42 -2.42
N ASN A 83 4.17 7.47 -1.50
CA ASN A 83 2.91 8.20 -1.65
C ASN A 83 2.14 7.85 -2.94
N VAL A 84 2.18 6.59 -3.36
CA VAL A 84 1.45 6.11 -4.53
C VAL A 84 0.01 5.81 -4.15
N ALA A 85 -0.95 6.39 -4.87
CA ALA A 85 -2.37 6.17 -4.64
C ALA A 85 -2.73 4.67 -4.72
N PRO A 86 -3.43 4.08 -3.71
CA PRO A 86 -3.75 2.65 -3.64
C PRO A 86 -4.52 2.07 -4.85
N SER A 87 -5.27 2.90 -5.58
CA SER A 87 -6.05 2.50 -6.75
C SER A 87 -5.26 2.43 -8.05
N ARG A 88 -4.05 3.02 -8.11
CA ARG A 88 -3.22 3.00 -9.32
C ARG A 88 -2.66 1.59 -9.55
N LYS A 89 -2.94 1.01 -10.72
CA LYS A 89 -2.34 -0.26 -11.13
C LYS A 89 -0.86 -0.07 -11.45
N VAL A 90 -0.01 -0.92 -10.87
CA VAL A 90 1.44 -0.94 -11.10
C VAL A 90 1.88 -2.27 -11.72
N LYS A 91 2.86 -2.26 -12.61
CA LYS A 91 3.44 -3.51 -13.13
C LYS A 91 4.35 -4.14 -12.08
N VAL A 92 4.22 -5.44 -11.90
CA VAL A 92 5.08 -6.23 -11.00
C VAL A 92 5.70 -7.38 -11.77
N TYR A 93 7.02 -7.53 -11.62
CA TYR A 93 7.78 -8.67 -12.11
C TYR A 93 8.20 -9.51 -10.91
N VAL A 94 7.96 -10.82 -10.96
CA VAL A 94 8.36 -11.75 -9.91
C VAL A 94 9.58 -12.52 -10.38
N VAL A 95 10.65 -12.48 -9.60
CA VAL A 95 11.87 -13.24 -9.84
C VAL A 95 12.13 -14.20 -8.69
N SER A 96 12.31 -15.48 -8.99
CA SER A 96 12.67 -16.51 -8.01
C SER A 96 13.49 -17.61 -8.69
N ASP A 97 14.43 -18.18 -7.96
CA ASP A 97 15.19 -19.36 -8.37
C ASP A 97 14.40 -20.67 -8.21
N LYS A 98 13.24 -20.62 -7.54
CA LYS A 98 12.36 -21.78 -7.32
C LYS A 98 11.16 -21.74 -8.25
N GLU A 99 11.05 -22.73 -9.13
CA GLU A 99 9.90 -22.86 -10.03
C GLU A 99 8.58 -23.04 -9.25
N GLU A 100 8.61 -23.72 -8.10
CA GLU A 100 7.45 -23.86 -7.21
C GLU A 100 6.87 -22.50 -6.79
N THR A 101 7.74 -21.57 -6.40
CA THR A 101 7.35 -20.20 -6.04
C THR A 101 6.75 -19.48 -7.24
N LEU A 102 7.36 -19.58 -8.42
CA LEU A 102 6.81 -18.96 -9.64
C LEU A 102 5.43 -19.53 -9.98
N GLN A 103 5.21 -20.83 -9.79
CA GLN A 103 3.91 -21.46 -9.98
C GLN A 103 2.87 -20.99 -8.96
N ILE A 104 3.25 -20.73 -7.71
CA ILE A 104 2.37 -20.12 -6.71
C ILE A 104 1.86 -18.77 -7.23
N PHE A 105 2.74 -17.88 -7.69
CA PHE A 105 2.33 -16.57 -8.24
C PHE A 105 1.47 -16.68 -9.50
N ARG A 106 1.76 -17.62 -10.40
CA ARG A 106 0.96 -17.87 -11.61
C ARG A 106 -0.45 -18.36 -11.28
N LYS A 107 -0.58 -19.36 -10.38
CA LYS A 107 -1.88 -19.84 -9.89
C LYS A 107 -2.64 -18.75 -9.14
N ALA A 108 -1.90 -17.88 -8.44
CA ALA A 108 -2.43 -16.82 -7.60
C ALA A 108 -2.74 -15.50 -8.31
N GLN A 109 -2.47 -15.42 -9.62
CA GLN A 109 -2.40 -14.15 -10.35
C GLN A 109 -3.62 -13.26 -10.10
N LEU A 110 -4.83 -13.79 -10.25
CA LEU A 110 -6.07 -13.01 -10.15
C LEU A 110 -6.21 -12.32 -8.78
N PHE A 111 -5.95 -13.05 -7.69
CA PHE A 111 -6.09 -12.50 -6.35
C PHE A 111 -4.90 -11.63 -5.95
N PHE A 112 -3.69 -11.99 -6.39
CA PHE A 112 -2.50 -11.18 -6.20
C PHE A 112 -2.65 -9.79 -6.85
N GLU A 113 -3.05 -9.76 -8.12
CA GLU A 113 -3.29 -8.52 -8.87
C GLU A 113 -4.38 -7.66 -8.21
N SER A 114 -5.46 -8.28 -7.77
CA SER A 114 -6.56 -7.60 -7.08
C SER A 114 -6.09 -6.98 -5.75
N LEU A 115 -5.45 -7.78 -4.89
CA LEU A 115 -5.05 -7.35 -3.55
C LEU A 115 -3.89 -6.35 -3.57
N ALA A 116 -2.91 -6.52 -4.48
CA ALA A 116 -1.81 -5.58 -4.60
C ALA A 116 -2.19 -4.30 -5.39
N CYS A 117 -3.33 -4.32 -6.09
CA CYS A 117 -3.64 -3.41 -7.20
C CYS A 117 -2.46 -3.32 -8.17
N ALA A 118 -2.04 -4.47 -8.65
CA ALA A 118 -0.92 -4.62 -9.56
C ALA A 118 -1.33 -5.42 -10.80
N SER A 119 -0.49 -5.37 -11.83
CA SER A 119 -0.55 -6.26 -12.98
C SER A 119 0.71 -7.12 -12.99
N LEU A 120 0.52 -8.43 -12.83
CA LEU A 120 1.61 -9.38 -12.85
C LEU A 120 2.12 -9.48 -14.29
N SER A 121 3.29 -8.90 -14.54
CA SER A 121 3.85 -8.76 -15.88
C SER A 121 4.60 -10.01 -16.30
N SER A 122 5.41 -10.58 -15.41
CA SER A 122 6.05 -11.88 -15.63
C SER A 122 6.43 -12.55 -14.31
N CYS A 123 6.54 -13.89 -14.37
CA CYS A 123 7.15 -14.74 -13.35
C CYS A 123 8.31 -15.48 -14.03
N GLN A 124 9.53 -15.15 -13.65
CA GLN A 124 10.75 -15.57 -14.36
C GLN A 124 11.90 -15.87 -13.38
N MET A 125 12.90 -16.61 -13.83
CA MET A 125 14.05 -16.96 -12.97
C MET A 125 15.18 -15.93 -13.01
N ASN A 126 15.18 -15.04 -14.00
CA ASN A 126 16.21 -14.04 -14.23
C ASN A 126 15.62 -12.62 -14.27
N ARG A 127 16.47 -11.61 -14.44
CA ARG A 127 16.07 -10.19 -14.44
C ARG A 127 15.88 -9.63 -15.84
N ASP A 128 15.72 -10.50 -16.83
CA ASP A 128 15.60 -10.07 -18.23
C ASP A 128 14.33 -9.25 -18.44
N GLY A 129 14.43 -8.13 -19.17
CA GLY A 129 13.30 -7.24 -19.44
C GLY A 129 12.84 -6.39 -18.25
N ILE A 130 13.55 -6.41 -17.12
CA ILE A 130 13.30 -5.54 -15.98
C ILE A 130 14.23 -4.31 -16.07
N ASP A 131 13.66 -3.11 -15.99
CA ASP A 131 14.44 -1.86 -15.96
C ASP A 131 15.41 -1.85 -14.76
N GLU A 132 16.66 -1.44 -14.99
CA GLU A 132 17.67 -1.29 -13.94
C GLU A 132 17.24 -0.34 -12.81
N LYS A 133 16.37 0.63 -13.12
CA LYS A 133 15.81 1.59 -12.17
C LYS A 133 14.61 1.06 -11.39
N ALA A 134 14.15 -0.17 -11.65
CA ALA A 134 13.03 -0.76 -10.94
C ALA A 134 13.35 -0.92 -9.44
N LEU A 135 12.36 -0.62 -8.60
CA LEU A 135 12.47 -0.86 -7.16
C LEU A 135 12.20 -2.32 -6.85
N SER A 136 13.05 -2.90 -6.01
CA SER A 136 12.98 -4.29 -5.61
C SER A 136 12.42 -4.45 -4.20
N ILE A 137 11.56 -5.44 -4.02
CA ILE A 137 11.06 -5.90 -2.72
C ILE A 137 11.53 -7.34 -2.57
N VAL A 138 12.34 -7.61 -1.55
CA VAL A 138 12.85 -8.95 -1.27
C VAL A 138 11.92 -9.62 -0.26
N THR A 139 11.39 -10.79 -0.63
CA THR A 139 10.71 -11.72 0.28
C THR A 139 11.58 -12.97 0.45
N PRO A 140 11.31 -13.84 1.44
CA PRO A 140 12.08 -15.06 1.64
C PRO A 140 12.09 -16.00 0.43
N GLU A 141 11.01 -16.02 -0.36
CA GLU A 141 10.83 -16.96 -1.48
C GLU A 141 11.00 -16.32 -2.87
N ALA A 142 10.92 -14.98 -2.98
CA ALA A 142 11.02 -14.27 -4.26
C ALA A 142 11.51 -12.82 -4.12
N THR A 143 11.95 -12.23 -5.23
CA THR A 143 12.17 -10.79 -5.35
C THR A 143 11.18 -10.20 -6.35
N LEU A 144 10.45 -9.17 -5.93
CA LEU A 144 9.48 -8.46 -6.74
C LEU A 144 10.10 -7.17 -7.26
N TYR A 145 9.91 -6.86 -8.53
CA TYR A 145 10.37 -5.61 -9.13
C TYR A 145 9.20 -4.79 -9.64
N ILE A 146 9.21 -3.50 -9.34
CA ILE A 146 8.22 -2.54 -9.83
C ILE A 146 8.95 -1.41 -10.55
N PRO A 147 8.63 -1.13 -11.83
CA PRO A 147 9.19 0.00 -12.55
C PRO A 147 8.95 1.31 -11.81
N LEU A 148 9.98 2.16 -11.75
CA LEU A 148 9.90 3.42 -11.02
C LEU A 148 8.84 4.37 -11.60
N GLU A 149 8.61 4.32 -12.90
CA GLU A 149 7.59 5.08 -13.62
C GLU A 149 6.17 4.81 -13.11
N ASP A 150 5.91 3.58 -12.67
CA ASP A 150 4.62 3.19 -12.10
C ASP A 150 4.45 3.63 -10.64
N LEU A 151 5.57 3.92 -9.96
CA LEU A 151 5.62 4.35 -8.55
C LEU A 151 5.76 5.85 -8.35
N VAL A 152 5.93 6.63 -9.42
CA VAL A 152 5.94 8.09 -9.34
C VAL A 152 4.64 8.59 -9.95
N ASP A 153 3.79 9.18 -9.13
CA ASP A 153 2.70 10.01 -9.62
C ASP A 153 3.29 11.36 -10.04
N LEU A 154 3.83 11.40 -11.27
CA LEU A 154 4.44 12.60 -11.82
C LEU A 154 3.46 13.77 -11.85
N ALA A 155 2.16 13.51 -12.01
CA ALA A 155 1.14 14.56 -11.99
C ALA A 155 0.91 15.11 -10.57
N ALA A 156 0.74 14.23 -9.57
CA ALA A 156 0.57 14.65 -8.18
C ALA A 156 1.85 15.26 -7.60
N GLU A 157 3.03 14.73 -7.95
CA GLU A 157 4.32 15.26 -7.55
C GLU A 157 4.56 16.64 -8.18
N LYS A 158 4.19 16.81 -9.45
CA LYS A 158 4.23 18.12 -10.12
C LYS A 158 3.27 19.12 -9.48
N GLU A 159 2.04 18.73 -9.14
CA GLU A 159 1.12 19.61 -8.41
C GLU A 159 1.66 19.98 -7.03
N ARG A 160 2.19 19.01 -6.28
CA ARG A 160 2.77 19.23 -4.95
C ARG A 160 3.93 20.22 -5.02
N LEU A 161 4.86 19.99 -5.94
CA LEU A 161 6.01 20.86 -6.15
C LEU A 161 5.59 22.26 -6.65
N LYS A 162 4.57 22.38 -7.51
CA LYS A 162 4.02 23.69 -7.92
C LYS A 162 3.41 24.45 -6.74
N ARG A 163 2.63 23.79 -5.88
CA ARG A 163 2.07 24.42 -4.67
C ARG A 163 3.18 24.86 -3.70
N GLU A 164 4.23 24.05 -3.56
CA GLU A 164 5.39 24.40 -2.76
C GLU A 164 6.19 25.56 -3.37
N GLN A 165 6.38 25.57 -4.69
CA GLN A 165 6.99 26.67 -5.44
C GLN A 165 6.23 27.98 -5.21
N GLU A 166 4.89 27.97 -5.33
CA GLU A 166 4.06 29.16 -5.08
C GLU A 166 4.15 29.64 -3.62
N ARG A 167 4.17 28.72 -2.65
CA ARG A 167 4.34 29.05 -1.24
C ARG A 167 5.70 29.70 -0.98
N LEU A 168 6.78 29.09 -1.46
CA LEU A 168 8.13 29.59 -1.31
C LEU A 168 8.31 30.94 -2.03
N GLN A 169 7.72 31.13 -3.21
CA GLN A 169 7.72 32.41 -3.91
C GLN A 169 7.06 33.52 -3.08
N LYS A 170 5.89 33.25 -2.48
CA LYS A 170 5.20 34.22 -1.62
C LYS A 170 6.01 34.59 -0.37
N GLU A 171 6.68 33.62 0.25
CA GLU A 171 7.56 33.87 1.40
C GLU A 171 8.81 34.66 0.99
N LEU A 172 9.42 34.34 -0.16
CA LEU A 172 10.54 35.11 -0.72
C LEU A 172 10.15 36.56 -1.03
N ASP A 173 8.98 36.79 -1.61
CA ASP A 173 8.48 38.13 -1.91
C ASP A 173 8.22 38.92 -0.63
N ARG A 174 7.76 38.26 0.45
CA ARG A 174 7.60 38.88 1.78
C ARG A 174 8.94 39.26 2.39
N SER A 175 9.90 38.34 2.43
CA SER A 175 11.24 38.63 2.97
C SER A 175 11.95 39.72 2.16
N LYS A 176 11.85 39.69 0.82
CA LYS A 176 12.41 40.75 -0.05
C LYS A 176 11.77 42.11 0.23
N LYS A 177 10.44 42.19 0.36
CA LYS A 177 9.73 43.43 0.72
C LYS A 177 10.09 43.94 2.11
N MET A 178 10.31 43.04 3.07
CA MET A 178 10.70 43.41 4.43
C MET A 178 12.14 43.94 4.47
N LEU A 179 13.06 43.29 3.75
CA LEU A 179 14.47 43.68 3.65
C LEU A 179 14.71 44.88 2.72
N SER A 180 13.79 45.21 1.82
CA SER A 180 13.84 46.43 0.99
C SER A 180 13.22 47.66 1.68
N ASN A 181 12.56 47.48 2.82
CA ASN A 181 11.90 48.58 3.52
C ASN A 181 12.91 49.34 4.38
N GLU A 182 13.27 50.56 3.97
CA GLU A 182 14.24 51.41 4.67
C GLU A 182 13.88 51.66 6.14
N ARG A 183 12.58 51.72 6.48
CA ARG A 183 12.13 51.85 7.88
C ARG A 183 12.40 50.61 8.72
N PHE A 184 12.40 49.42 8.11
CA PHE A 184 12.71 48.16 8.78
C PHE A 184 14.22 48.03 8.99
N LEU A 185 15.01 48.36 7.95
CA LEU A 185 16.48 48.39 8.05
C LEU A 185 16.99 49.40 9.08
N ALA A 186 16.32 50.54 9.23
CA ALA A 186 16.73 51.60 10.17
C ALA A 186 16.27 51.40 11.63
N LYS A 187 15.24 50.58 11.88
CA LYS A 187 14.66 50.38 13.23
C LYS A 187 14.77 48.97 13.79
N ALA A 188 14.99 47.95 12.96
CA ALA A 188 15.09 46.58 13.42
C ALA A 188 16.48 46.29 14.03
N PRO A 189 16.57 45.52 15.12
CA PRO A 189 17.86 45.05 15.65
C PRO A 189 18.64 44.27 14.60
N GLU A 190 19.97 44.42 14.55
CA GLU A 190 20.84 43.71 13.61
C GLU A 190 20.63 42.19 13.64
N SER A 191 20.37 41.61 14.83
CA SER A 191 20.04 40.19 14.99
C SER A 191 18.80 39.77 14.20
N LYS A 192 17.76 40.62 14.11
CA LYS A 192 16.54 40.31 13.34
C LYS A 192 16.76 40.48 11.83
N ILE A 193 17.60 41.43 11.42
CA ILE A 193 17.97 41.61 10.01
C ILE A 193 18.81 40.43 9.50
N ALA A 194 19.76 39.96 10.32
CA ALA A 194 20.56 38.79 10.03
C ALA A 194 19.71 37.51 9.93
N GLU A 195 18.77 37.32 10.88
CA GLU A 195 17.85 36.18 10.88
C GLU A 195 16.94 36.17 9.63
N GLU A 196 16.42 37.33 9.23
CA GLU A 196 15.56 37.45 8.04
C GLU A 196 16.35 37.22 6.73
N LYS A 197 17.61 37.69 6.66
CA LYS A 197 18.52 37.38 5.54
C LYS A 197 18.85 35.89 5.46
N GLU A 198 19.06 35.24 6.62
CA GLU A 198 19.32 33.79 6.66
C GLU A 198 18.08 32.98 6.23
N LYS A 199 16.88 33.39 6.66
CA LYS A 199 15.61 32.82 6.19
C LYS A 199 15.43 32.98 4.69
N GLN A 200 15.67 34.17 4.15
CA GLN A 200 15.63 34.40 2.71
C GLN A 200 16.58 33.45 1.97
N ARG A 201 17.83 33.33 2.41
CA ARG A 201 18.82 32.44 1.76
C ARG A 201 18.36 30.97 1.78
N LYS A 202 17.81 30.51 2.91
CA LYS A 202 17.25 29.14 3.02
C LYS A 202 16.10 28.94 2.04
N TYR A 203 15.16 29.89 1.96
CA TYR A 203 14.06 29.82 1.01
C TYR A 203 14.52 29.86 -0.45
N GLU A 204 15.55 30.65 -0.79
CA GLU A 204 16.11 30.69 -2.15
C GLU A 204 16.76 29.36 -2.53
N GLN A 205 17.51 28.74 -1.62
CA GLN A 205 18.10 27.42 -1.85
C GLN A 205 17.03 26.34 -2.06
N THR A 206 16.02 26.28 -1.18
CA THR A 206 14.93 25.31 -1.31
C THR A 206 14.11 25.55 -2.58
N TYR A 207 13.86 26.82 -2.94
CA TYR A 207 13.15 27.16 -4.19
C TYR A 207 13.91 26.71 -5.43
N ALA A 208 15.24 26.94 -5.47
CA ALA A 208 16.08 26.48 -6.57
C ALA A 208 16.04 24.95 -6.73
N GLN A 209 16.11 24.21 -5.62
CA GLN A 209 15.99 22.75 -5.62
C GLN A 209 14.62 22.27 -6.11
N VAL A 210 13.53 22.94 -5.71
CA VAL A 210 12.17 22.62 -6.17
C VAL A 210 12.02 22.87 -7.68
N CYS A 211 12.56 23.99 -8.20
CA CYS A 211 12.54 24.30 -9.62
C CYS A 211 13.36 23.30 -10.46
N GLU A 212 14.54 22.90 -9.97
CA GLU A 212 15.37 21.90 -10.63
C GLU A 212 14.66 20.53 -10.69
N ARG A 213 14.02 20.13 -9.58
CA ARG A 213 13.22 18.90 -9.49
C ARG A 213 12.02 18.93 -10.45
N LEU A 214 11.32 20.07 -10.54
CA LEU A 214 10.22 20.27 -11.49
C LEU A 214 10.70 20.14 -12.94
N ALA A 215 11.84 20.75 -13.29
CA ALA A 215 12.42 20.67 -14.63
C ALA A 215 12.86 19.25 -15.02
N GLN A 216 13.30 18.45 -14.05
CA GLN A 216 13.61 17.03 -14.26
C GLN A 216 12.35 16.17 -14.49
N ILE A 217 11.22 16.53 -13.89
CA ILE A 217 9.93 15.83 -14.05
C ILE A 217 9.23 16.21 -15.36
N GLU A 218 9.49 17.40 -15.91
CA GLU A 218 8.90 17.88 -17.17
C GLU A 218 9.64 17.42 -18.44
N LYS A 219 10.83 16.80 -18.29
CA LYS A 219 11.61 16.20 -19.38
C LYS A 219 11.20 14.76 -19.62
#